data_AF-A0A7J7W6Z0-F1
#
_entry.id   AF-A0A7J7W6Z0-F1
#
_cell.length_a   1.000
_cell.length_b   1.000
_cell.length_c   1.000
_cell.angle_alpha   90.00
_cell.angle_beta   90.00
_cell.angle_gamma   90.00
#
_symmetry.space_group_name_H-M   'P 1'
#
loop_
_entity.id
_entity.type
_entity.pdbx_description
1 polymer ?
#
loop_
_entity_poly.entity_id
_entity_poly.type
_entity_poly.pdbx_seq_one_letter_code
_entity_poly.pdbx_strand_id
1 'polypeptide(L)'
;MQPPPRKVKVTQELKNIQVEQMTKLQAKHQAECDLLEDMRTFSQKKAAIEREYAQGIQKLASQYLKRDWPGVKADDRNDYRSMYPVWKSFLEGTMQVAQSRINICENYKNFISEPARTVRSLKEQQLKRVLFLFVLMCILIP
;
A
#
# COMPACT_ATOMS: atom_id res chain seq x y z
N MET A 1 -40.67 39.68 35.30
CA MET A 1 -39.47 39.90 34.46
C MET A 1 -38.69 38.61 34.40
N GLN A 2 -38.42 38.09 33.21
CA GLN A 2 -37.62 36.88 33.03
C GLN A 2 -36.14 37.24 33.25
N PRO A 3 -35.38 36.48 34.06
CA PRO A 3 -33.99 36.82 34.32
C PRO A 3 -33.18 36.79 33.01
N PRO A 4 -32.18 37.67 32.84
CA PRO A 4 -31.40 37.71 31.61
C PRO A 4 -30.79 36.33 31.32
N PRO A 5 -30.74 35.89 30.05
CA PRO A 5 -30.04 34.68 29.68
C PRO A 5 -28.62 34.72 30.23
N ARG A 6 -28.25 33.75 31.09
CA ARG A 6 -26.94 33.71 31.72
C ARG A 6 -25.89 33.46 30.66
N LYS A 7 -25.09 34.47 30.31
CA LYS A 7 -23.94 34.40 29.39
C LYS A 7 -23.02 33.20 29.66
N VAL A 8 -22.88 32.79 30.93
CA VAL A 8 -22.14 31.60 31.38
C VAL A 8 -22.59 30.31 30.68
N LYS A 9 -23.89 30.15 30.41
CA LYS A 9 -24.43 28.94 29.76
C LYS A 9 -23.98 28.83 28.31
N VAL A 10 -23.99 29.95 27.58
CA VAL A 10 -23.56 30.02 26.17
C VAL A 10 -22.06 29.75 26.04
N THR A 11 -21.24 30.33 26.92
CA THR A 11 -19.79 30.07 26.92
C THR A 11 -19.48 28.61 27.23
N GLN A 12 -20.22 27.97 28.15
CA GLN A 12 -20.05 26.55 28.45
C GLN A 12 -20.47 25.65 27.28
N GLU A 13 -21.60 25.94 26.63
CA GLU A 13 -22.05 25.22 25.43
C GLU A 13 -21.03 25.35 24.29
N LEU A 14 -20.45 26.53 24.08
CA LEU A 14 -19.39 26.73 23.10
C LEU A 14 -18.15 25.88 23.40
N LYS A 15 -17.69 25.85 24.67
CA LYS A 15 -16.57 25.00 25.11
C LYS A 15 -16.86 23.53 24.87
N ASN A 16 -18.08 23.07 25.14
CA ASN A 16 -18.47 21.68 24.92
C ASN A 16 -18.44 21.33 23.42
N ILE A 17 -18.99 22.19 22.56
CA ILE A 17 -18.96 22.00 21.10
C ILE A 17 -17.51 21.98 20.60
N GLN A 18 -16.66 22.88 21.10
CA GLN A 18 -15.24 22.93 20.77
C GLN A 18 -14.52 21.61 21.09
N VAL A 19 -14.71 21.08 22.31
CA VAL A 19 -14.12 19.79 22.71
C VAL A 19 -14.64 18.65 21.82
N GLU A 20 -15.93 18.64 21.50
CA GLU A 20 -16.53 17.63 20.63
C GLU A 20 -15.92 17.66 19.22
N GLN A 21 -15.81 18.85 18.62
CA GLN A 21 -15.21 19.03 17.30
C GLN A 21 -13.74 18.60 17.29
N MET A 22 -12.99 18.93 18.35
CA MET A 22 -11.59 18.52 18.49
C MET A 22 -11.46 16.99 18.57
N THR A 23 -12.33 16.35 19.36
CA THR A 23 -12.35 14.89 19.52
C THR A 23 -12.66 14.21 18.18
N LYS A 24 -13.66 14.70 17.45
CA LYS A 24 -14.03 14.19 16.11
C LYS A 24 -12.87 14.34 15.12
N LEU A 25 -12.18 15.47 15.14
CA LEU A 25 -11.03 15.71 14.28
C LEU A 25 -9.86 14.77 14.59
N GLN A 26 -9.55 14.55 15.88
CA GLN A 26 -8.53 13.59 16.30
C GLN A 26 -8.89 12.16 15.90
N ALA A 27 -10.15 11.76 16.09
CA ALA A 27 -10.63 10.44 15.70
C ALA A 27 -10.51 10.22 14.19
N LYS A 28 -10.90 11.20 13.37
CA LYS A 28 -10.73 11.13 11.90
C LYS A 28 -9.26 11.03 11.51
N HIS A 29 -8.41 11.84 12.14
CA HIS A 29 -6.97 11.78 11.89
C HIS A 29 -6.39 10.40 12.22
N GLN A 30 -6.75 9.84 13.38
CA GLN A 30 -6.28 8.52 13.79
C GLN A 30 -6.72 7.45 12.80
N ALA A 31 -7.99 7.44 12.39
CA ALA A 31 -8.51 6.51 11.41
C ALA A 31 -7.78 6.59 10.06
N GLU A 32 -7.42 7.79 9.59
CA GLU A 32 -6.62 7.97 8.37
C GLU A 32 -5.18 7.46 8.53
N CYS A 33 -4.56 7.63 9.70
CA CYS A 33 -3.23 7.09 9.99
C CYS A 33 -3.24 5.56 10.07
N ASP A 34 -4.26 4.98 10.70
CA ASP A 34 -4.47 3.52 10.75
C ASP A 34 -4.68 2.96 9.35
N LEU A 35 -5.47 3.62 8.50
CA LEU A 35 -5.65 3.23 7.10
C LEU A 35 -4.34 3.22 6.32
N LEU A 36 -3.45 4.20 6.54
CA LEU A 36 -2.13 4.21 5.89
C LEU A 36 -1.26 3.03 6.34
N GLU A 37 -1.37 2.63 7.60
CA GLU A 37 -0.68 1.46 8.15
C GLU A 37 -1.23 0.15 7.58
N ASP A 38 -2.55 0.06 7.42
CA ASP A 38 -3.23 -1.07 6.77
C ASP A 38 -2.83 -1.18 5.30
N MET A 39 -2.83 -0.08 4.55
CA MET A 39 -2.36 -0.03 3.16
C MET A 39 -0.90 -0.50 3.05
N ARG A 40 -0.04 -0.04 3.95
CA ARG A 40 1.36 -0.48 4.03
C ARG A 40 1.44 -1.98 4.25
N THR A 41 0.76 -2.51 5.25
CA THR A 41 0.79 -3.93 5.63
C THR A 41 0.21 -4.83 4.53
N PHE A 42 -0.93 -4.43 3.97
CA PHE A 42 -1.57 -5.12 2.85
C PHE A 42 -0.62 -5.21 1.64
N SER A 43 0.01 -4.09 1.27
CA SER A 43 0.93 -4.05 0.13
C SER A 43 2.13 -4.99 0.31
N GLN A 44 2.65 -5.10 1.54
CA GLN A 44 3.77 -5.98 1.87
C GLN A 44 3.37 -7.45 1.77
N LYS A 45 2.21 -7.82 2.33
CA LYS A 45 1.67 -9.18 2.24
C LYS A 45 1.41 -9.56 0.78
N LYS A 46 0.79 -8.67 0.00
CA LYS A 46 0.56 -8.87 -1.43
C LYS A 46 1.87 -9.07 -2.19
N ALA A 47 2.88 -8.23 -1.96
CA ALA A 47 4.18 -8.35 -2.62
C ALA A 47 4.91 -9.65 -2.27
N ALA A 48 4.74 -10.17 -1.05
CA ALA A 48 5.30 -11.47 -0.66
C ALA A 48 4.65 -12.63 -1.42
N ILE A 49 3.31 -12.67 -1.46
CA ILE A 49 2.54 -13.71 -2.17
C ILE A 49 2.86 -13.69 -3.67
N GLU A 50 2.86 -12.52 -4.29
CA GLU A 50 3.16 -12.38 -5.72
C GLU A 50 4.60 -12.79 -6.05
N ARG A 51 5.56 -12.49 -5.16
CA ARG A 51 6.96 -12.93 -5.30
C ARG A 51 7.06 -14.45 -5.24
N GLU A 52 6.43 -15.10 -4.26
CA GLU A 52 6.47 -16.55 -4.11
C GLU A 52 5.84 -17.25 -5.32
N TYR A 53 4.69 -16.74 -5.80
CA TYR A 53 4.04 -17.24 -7.01
C TYR A 53 4.95 -17.10 -8.25
N ALA A 54 5.56 -15.93 -8.45
CA ALA A 54 6.46 -15.69 -9.58
C ALA A 54 7.72 -16.57 -9.51
N GLN A 55 8.29 -16.78 -8.32
CA GLN A 55 9.40 -17.71 -8.11
C GLN A 55 9.00 -19.16 -8.41
N GLY A 56 7.78 -19.57 -8.05
CA GLY A 56 7.23 -20.88 -8.39
C GLY A 56 7.15 -21.11 -9.90
N ILE A 57 6.61 -20.12 -10.64
CA ILE A 57 6.56 -20.16 -12.11
C ILE A 57 7.97 -20.23 -12.70
N GLN A 58 8.89 -19.38 -12.24
CA GLN A 58 10.25 -19.33 -12.75
C GLN A 58 10.98 -20.67 -12.56
N LYS A 59 10.81 -21.28 -11.37
CA LYS A 59 11.37 -22.59 -11.05
C LYS A 59 10.80 -23.67 -11.99
N LEU A 60 9.48 -23.67 -12.21
CA LEU A 60 8.83 -24.63 -13.09
C LEU A 60 9.31 -24.51 -14.54
N ALA A 61 9.35 -23.28 -15.07
CA ALA A 61 9.81 -23.02 -16.43
C ALA A 61 11.29 -23.42 -16.61
N SER A 62 12.14 -23.08 -15.64
CA SER A 62 13.55 -23.46 -15.67
C SER A 62 13.77 -24.98 -15.62
N GLN A 63 12.97 -25.71 -14.84
CA GLN A 63 13.04 -27.18 -14.81
C GLN A 63 12.72 -27.80 -16.17
N TYR A 64 11.67 -27.32 -16.85
CA TYR A 64 11.30 -27.85 -18.15
C TYR A 64 12.25 -27.45 -19.29
N LEU A 65 12.91 -26.29 -19.18
CA LEU A 65 13.93 -25.86 -20.14
C LEU A 65 15.22 -26.67 -20.04
N LYS A 66 15.59 -27.09 -18.82
CA LYS A 66 16.80 -27.92 -18.58
C LYS A 66 16.56 -29.40 -18.82
N ARG A 67 15.32 -29.83 -19.01
CA ARG A 67 14.96 -31.23 -19.20
C ARG A 67 15.27 -31.65 -20.63
N ASP A 68 16.07 -32.70 -20.77
CA ASP A 68 16.25 -33.40 -22.03
C ASP A 68 15.00 -34.19 -22.39
N TRP A 69 14.54 -34.06 -23.63
CA TRP A 69 13.34 -34.72 -24.13
C TRP A 69 13.74 -35.84 -25.11
N PRO A 70 13.54 -37.12 -24.75
CA PRO A 70 13.89 -38.22 -25.64
C PRO A 70 13.07 -38.13 -26.93
N GLY A 71 13.75 -38.22 -28.08
CA GLY A 71 13.15 -38.10 -29.41
C GLY A 71 13.19 -36.70 -30.04
N VAL A 72 13.59 -35.66 -29.29
CA VAL A 72 13.82 -34.31 -29.83
C VAL A 72 15.31 -34.17 -30.18
N LYS A 73 15.65 -34.16 -31.48
CA LYS A 73 17.02 -33.88 -31.94
C LYS A 73 17.22 -32.38 -32.11
N ALA A 74 18.22 -31.81 -31.44
CA ALA A 74 18.46 -30.37 -31.42
C ALA A 74 18.96 -29.75 -32.75
N ASP A 75 19.34 -30.58 -33.74
CA ASP A 75 20.10 -30.16 -34.93
C ASP A 75 19.36 -30.31 -36.27
N ASP A 76 18.11 -30.78 -36.28
CA ASP A 76 17.30 -30.83 -37.52
C ASP A 76 16.72 -29.44 -37.83
N ARG A 77 17.55 -28.60 -38.45
CA ARG A 77 17.22 -27.23 -38.92
C ARG A 77 16.05 -27.16 -39.91
N ASN A 78 15.47 -28.31 -40.29
CA ASN A 78 14.42 -28.42 -41.29
C ASN A 78 13.01 -28.60 -40.70
N ASP A 79 12.87 -28.71 -39.38
CA ASP A 79 11.59 -29.06 -38.76
C ASP A 79 10.83 -27.84 -38.21
N TYR A 80 10.46 -26.93 -39.13
CA TYR A 80 9.48 -25.86 -38.85
C TYR A 80 8.09 -26.40 -38.46
N ARG A 81 7.88 -27.73 -38.52
CA ARG A 81 6.69 -28.45 -38.06
C ARG A 81 6.80 -29.01 -36.65
N SER A 82 7.96 -28.91 -35.99
CA SER A 82 8.12 -29.45 -34.64
C SER A 82 7.50 -28.52 -33.59
N MET A 83 6.74 -29.10 -32.66
CA MET A 83 6.11 -28.40 -31.55
C MET A 83 7.14 -27.90 -30.51
N TYR A 84 8.37 -28.43 -30.55
CA TYR A 84 9.38 -28.22 -29.51
C TYR A 84 9.94 -26.78 -29.46
N PRO A 85 10.37 -26.13 -30.57
CA PRO A 85 10.80 -24.73 -30.54
C PRO A 85 9.71 -23.77 -30.07
N VAL A 86 8.44 -24.04 -30.41
CA VAL A 86 7.28 -23.25 -29.94
C VAL A 86 7.13 -23.40 -28.43
N TRP A 87 7.17 -24.63 -27.92
CA TRP A 87 7.13 -24.91 -26.49
C TRP A 87 8.31 -24.27 -25.72
N LYS A 88 9.53 -24.36 -26.28
CA LYS A 88 10.73 -23.75 -25.71
C LYS A 88 10.59 -22.23 -25.61
N SER A 89 10.16 -21.57 -26.69
CA SER A 89 9.91 -20.12 -26.72
C SER A 89 8.84 -19.71 -25.71
N PHE A 90 7.77 -20.50 -25.56
CA PHE A 90 6.75 -20.28 -24.52
C PHE A 90 7.34 -20.32 -23.10
N LEU A 91 8.21 -21.30 -22.79
CA LEU A 91 8.85 -21.41 -21.49
C LEU A 91 9.83 -20.25 -21.23
N GLU A 92 10.60 -19.84 -22.24
CA GLU A 92 11.50 -18.68 -22.17
C GLU A 92 10.72 -17.38 -21.91
N GLY A 93 9.61 -17.16 -22.64
CA GLY A 93 8.69 -16.05 -22.40
C GLY A 93 8.08 -16.08 -21.00
N THR A 94 7.72 -17.27 -20.52
CA THR A 94 7.22 -17.46 -19.14
C THR A 94 8.29 -17.09 -18.10
N MET A 95 9.56 -17.45 -18.30
CA MET A 95 10.65 -17.02 -17.42
C MET A 95 10.81 -15.50 -17.39
N GLN A 96 10.71 -14.84 -18.56
CA GLN A 96 10.82 -13.38 -18.65
C GLN A 96 9.69 -12.69 -17.89
N VAL A 97 8.44 -13.16 -18.05
CA VAL A 97 7.28 -12.64 -17.32
C VAL A 97 7.43 -12.85 -15.81
N ALA A 98 7.87 -14.03 -15.38
CA ALA A 98 8.09 -14.33 -13.97
C ALA A 98 9.16 -13.40 -13.36
N GLN A 99 10.27 -13.19 -14.05
CA GLN A 99 11.32 -12.29 -13.60
C GLN A 99 10.83 -10.83 -13.51
N SER A 100 10.07 -10.36 -14.50
CA SER A 100 9.47 -9.02 -14.48
C SER A 100 8.56 -8.83 -13.26
N ARG A 101 7.73 -9.83 -12.93
CA ARG A 101 6.88 -9.82 -11.74
C ARG A 101 7.69 -9.73 -10.44
N ILE A 102 8.79 -10.48 -10.32
CA ILE A 102 9.67 -10.42 -9.14
C ILE A 102 10.24 -9.00 -8.97
N ASN A 103 10.75 -8.41 -10.05
CA ASN A 103 11.30 -7.05 -10.03
C ASN A 103 10.25 -6.02 -9.62
N ILE A 104 9.01 -6.14 -10.12
CA ILE A 104 7.90 -5.27 -9.70
C ILE A 104 7.64 -5.43 -8.19
N CYS A 105 7.60 -6.67 -7.68
CA CYS A 105 7.35 -6.95 -6.26
C CYS A 105 8.44 -6.40 -5.33
N GLU A 106 9.69 -6.30 -5.79
CA GLU A 106 10.76 -5.63 -5.04
C GLU A 106 10.55 -4.12 -4.96
N ASN A 107 9.95 -3.53 -5.99
CA ASN A 107 9.66 -2.10 -6.05
C ASN A 107 8.36 -1.69 -5.31
N TYR A 108 7.52 -2.63 -4.87
CA TYR A 108 6.32 -2.33 -4.08
C TYR A 108 6.62 -1.51 -2.81
N LYS A 109 7.79 -1.74 -2.20
CA LYS A 109 8.24 -0.95 -1.05
C LYS A 109 8.34 0.54 -1.41
N ASN A 110 8.92 0.85 -2.56
CA ASN A 110 9.15 2.22 -3.01
C ASN A 110 7.87 2.90 -3.48
N PHE A 111 6.93 2.15 -4.07
CA PHE A 111 5.68 2.73 -4.59
C PHE A 111 4.58 2.87 -3.54
N ILE A 112 4.58 2.06 -2.48
CA ILE A 112 3.49 2.07 -1.50
C ILE A 112 4.00 2.24 -0.07
N SER A 113 4.93 1.41 0.39
CA SER A 113 5.31 1.41 1.81
C SER A 113 5.98 2.71 2.26
N GLU A 114 6.97 3.22 1.51
CA GLU A 114 7.66 4.47 1.85
C GLU A 114 6.77 5.71 1.68
N PRO A 115 5.98 5.83 0.60
CA PRO A 115 4.99 6.91 0.49
C PRO A 115 3.96 6.90 1.61
N ALA A 116 3.39 5.74 1.97
CA ALA A 116 2.42 5.64 3.06
C ALA A 116 3.02 6.09 4.40
N ARG A 117 4.26 5.67 4.70
CA ARG A 117 4.99 6.10 5.90
C ARG A 117 5.23 7.61 5.91
N THR A 118 5.63 8.17 4.77
CA THR A 118 5.89 9.61 4.62
C THR A 118 4.61 10.42 4.83
N VAL A 119 3.52 10.04 4.17
CA VAL A 119 2.22 10.71 4.29
C VAL A 119 1.71 10.64 5.73
N ARG A 120 1.87 9.50 6.41
CA ARG A 120 1.51 9.34 7.81
C ARG A 120 2.32 10.31 8.70
N SER A 121 3.64 10.34 8.54
CA SER A 121 4.51 11.27 9.28
C SER A 121 4.12 12.73 9.05
N LEU A 122 3.78 13.11 7.82
CA LEU A 122 3.32 14.47 7.51
C LEU A 122 1.99 14.77 8.19
N LYS A 123 1.03 13.84 8.16
CA LYS A 123 -0.24 13.98 8.86
C LYS A 123 -0.03 14.18 10.36
N GLU A 124 0.82 13.37 11.00
CA GLU A 124 1.12 13.47 12.44
C GLU A 124 1.68 14.85 12.80
N GLN A 125 2.56 15.42 11.96
CA GLN A 125 3.06 16.78 12.12
C GLN A 125 1.95 17.84 11.96
N GLN A 126 1.04 17.66 11.00
CA GLN A 126 -0.09 18.57 10.80
C GLN A 126 -1.05 18.56 12.00
N LEU A 127 -1.37 17.39 12.56
CA LEU A 127 -2.24 17.32 13.74
C LEU A 127 -1.67 18.12 14.92
N LYS A 128 -0.35 18.02 15.17
CA LYS A 128 0.31 18.80 16.23
C LYS A 128 0.12 20.31 16.05
N ARG A 129 0.22 20.80 14.80
CA ARG A 129 0.00 22.23 14.49
C ARG A 129 -1.45 22.64 14.71
N VAL A 130 -2.40 21.81 14.27
CA VAL A 130 -3.82 22.09 14.44
C VAL A 130 -4.22 22.10 15.92
N LEU A 131 -3.72 21.14 16.71
CA LEU A 131 -3.92 21.11 18.16
C LEU A 131 -3.38 22.38 18.83
N PHE A 132 -2.17 22.82 18.44
CA PHE A 132 -1.58 24.04 18.97
C PHE A 132 -2.43 25.29 18.66
N LEU A 133 -2.85 25.46 17.40
CA LEU A 133 -3.71 26.58 17.00
C LEU A 133 -5.06 26.56 17.70
N PHE A 134 -5.63 25.36 17.91
CA PHE A 134 -6.90 25.19 18.60
C PHE A 134 -6.83 25.61 20.07
N VAL A 135 -5.76 25.19 20.78
CA VAL A 135 -5.50 25.64 22.16
C VAL A 135 -5.37 27.15 22.22
N LEU A 136 -4.65 27.76 21.27
CA LEU A 136 -4.50 29.21 21.20
C LEU A 136 -5.85 29.92 21.02
N MET A 137 -6.70 29.43 20.11
CA MET A 137 -8.05 30.00 19.93
C MET A 137 -8.93 29.83 21.17
N CYS A 138 -8.84 28.70 21.89
CA CYS A 138 -9.64 28.48 23.10
C CYS A 138 -9.23 29.39 24.26
N ILE A 139 -7.95 29.76 24.37
CA ILE A 139 -7.44 30.70 25.38
C ILE A 139 -7.85 32.14 25.04
N LEU A 140 -7.98 32.46 23.76
CA LEU A 140 -8.32 33.79 23.25
C LEU A 140 -9.83 34.10 23.24
N ILE A 141 -10.70 33.13 23.56
CA ILE A 141 -12.15 33.34 23.68
C ILE A 141 -12.47 33.70 25.14
N PRO A 142 -12.84 34.96 25.45
CA PRO A 142 -13.18 35.41 26.81
C PRO A 142 -14.47 34.79 27.37
#